data_AF-A0A453G8S0-F1
#
_entry.id   AF-A0A453G8S0-F1
#
_cell.length_a   1.000
_cell.length_b   1.000
_cell.length_c   1.000
_cell.angle_alpha   90.00
_cell.angle_beta   90.00
_cell.angle_gamma   90.00
#
_symmetry.space_group_name_H-M   'P 1'
#
loop_
_entity.id
_entity.type
_entity.pdbx_description
1 polymer ?
#
loop_
_entity_poly.entity_id
_entity_poly.type
_entity_poly.pdbx_seq_one_letter_code
_entity_poly.pdbx_strand_id
1 'polypeptide(L)'
;MLKLPMLQKLNLKFSAWTMSKVCVERRAIVLSETKVLKFFAEDIHKVFGIPCGHRNVKGRDGFIKPEDVTFIKRTLGMDRTGVHSLHAAEEFLMRDISEASSKIEKDCFQIAFVIFVMGHVLAPRTKHDYGTIDYWGALANTENIT
;
A
#
# COMPACT_ATOMS: atom_id res chain seq x y z
N MET A 1 5.77 10.42 7.95
CA MET A 1 4.57 9.57 7.76
C MET A 1 3.54 10.28 6.89
N LEU A 2 2.78 9.53 6.09
CA LEU A 2 1.72 10.02 5.19
C LEU A 2 0.74 10.90 5.99
N LYS A 3 0.63 12.18 5.65
CA LYS A 3 -0.29 13.12 6.29
C LYS A 3 -1.69 12.97 5.68
N LEU A 4 -2.28 11.79 5.84
CA LEU A 4 -3.62 11.54 5.31
C LEU A 4 -4.63 12.36 6.12
N PRO A 5 -5.45 13.20 5.48
CA PRO A 5 -6.48 13.94 6.18
C PRO A 5 -7.48 12.95 6.76
N MET A 6 -7.75 13.07 8.06
CA MET A 6 -8.74 12.23 8.73
C MET A 6 -10.15 12.66 8.28
N LEU A 7 -10.73 11.91 7.32
CA LEU A 7 -12.06 12.18 6.78
C LEU A 7 -13.15 11.61 7.71
N GLN A 8 -13.31 12.24 8.89
CA GLN A 8 -14.18 11.75 9.97
C GLN A 8 -15.68 11.70 9.64
N LYS A 9 -16.12 12.31 8.52
CA LYS A 9 -17.54 12.41 8.14
C LYS A 9 -17.75 12.20 6.64
N LEU A 10 -17.48 10.99 6.15
CA LEU A 10 -17.89 10.60 4.81
C LEU A 10 -19.38 10.22 4.83
N ASN A 11 -20.19 10.93 4.04
CA ASN A 11 -21.58 10.57 3.85
C ASN A 11 -21.66 9.27 3.04
N LEU A 12 -22.10 8.18 3.66
CA LEU A 12 -22.16 6.86 3.02
C LEU A 12 -22.99 6.85 1.73
N LYS A 13 -24.09 7.60 1.67
CA LYS A 13 -24.90 7.71 0.44
C LYS A 13 -24.12 8.41 -0.66
N PHE A 14 -23.38 9.46 -0.32
CA PHE A 14 -22.53 10.16 -1.27
C PHE A 14 -21.36 9.30 -1.75
N SER A 15 -20.73 8.53 -0.85
CA SER A 15 -19.66 7.59 -1.22
C SER A 15 -20.19 6.50 -2.15
N ALA A 16 -21.33 5.87 -1.84
CA ALA A 16 -21.96 4.87 -2.69
C ALA A 16 -22.35 5.46 -4.06
N TRP A 17 -22.92 6.66 -4.09
CA TRP A 17 -23.22 7.37 -5.32
C TRP A 17 -21.95 7.65 -6.14
N THR A 18 -20.88 8.13 -5.51
CA THR A 18 -19.61 8.41 -6.19
C THR A 18 -19.03 7.14 -6.79
N MET A 19 -19.04 6.03 -6.03
CA MET A 19 -18.60 4.72 -6.52
C MET A 19 -19.45 4.21 -7.69
N SER A 20 -20.75 4.51 -7.72
CA SER A 20 -21.61 4.16 -8.87
C SER A 20 -21.24 4.89 -10.16
N LYS A 21 -20.48 6.00 -10.06
CA LYS A 21 -19.98 6.78 -11.20
C LYS A 21 -18.59 6.36 -11.65
N VAL A 22 -17.91 5.46 -10.93
CA VAL A 22 -16.56 5.01 -11.31
C VAL A 22 -16.65 4.04 -12.48
N CYS A 23 -15.95 4.35 -13.56
CA CYS A 23 -15.71 3.46 -14.69
C CYS A 23 -14.26 2.96 -14.62
N VAL A 24 -14.08 1.69 -14.29
CA VAL A 24 -12.76 1.07 -14.08
C VAL A 24 -11.96 1.02 -15.39
N GLU A 25 -12.58 0.59 -16.49
CA GLU A 25 -11.93 0.50 -17.81
C GLU A 25 -11.37 1.84 -18.28
N ARG A 26 -12.13 2.92 -18.04
CA ARG A 26 -11.74 4.28 -18.43
C ARG A 26 -10.89 4.99 -17.38
N ARG A 27 -10.69 4.39 -16.20
CA ARG A 27 -10.03 5.02 -15.02
C ARG A 27 -10.59 6.42 -14.75
N ALA A 28 -11.91 6.51 -14.62
CA ALA A 28 -12.59 7.79 -14.51
C ALA A 28 -13.85 7.76 -13.64
N ILE A 29 -14.20 8.91 -13.07
CA ILE A 29 -15.50 9.17 -12.45
C ILE A 29 -16.37 9.92 -13.47
N VAL A 30 -17.42 9.26 -13.95
CA VAL A 30 -18.33 9.76 -15.00
C VAL A 30 -19.55 10.39 -14.34
N LEU A 31 -19.54 11.71 -14.19
CA LEU A 31 -20.65 12.46 -13.56
C LEU A 31 -21.79 12.69 -14.57
N SER A 32 -21.46 12.90 -15.84
CA SER A 32 -22.38 13.01 -16.98
C SER A 32 -21.65 12.68 -18.29
N GLU A 33 -22.35 12.74 -19.43
CA GLU A 33 -21.75 12.55 -20.76
C GLU A 33 -20.61 13.56 -21.06
N THR A 34 -20.71 14.77 -20.50
CA THR A 34 -19.74 15.85 -20.73
C THR A 34 -18.78 16.08 -19.57
N LYS A 35 -19.06 15.52 -18.38
CA LYS A 35 -18.22 15.68 -17.18
C LYS A 35 -17.63 14.35 -16.75
N VAL A 36 -16.38 14.14 -17.17
CA VAL A 36 -15.59 12.95 -16.88
C VAL A 36 -14.30 13.36 -16.17
N LEU A 37 -14.10 12.87 -14.95
CA LEU A 37 -12.90 13.10 -14.16
C LEU A 37 -12.00 11.87 -14.26
N LYS A 38 -10.92 11.96 -15.05
CA LYS A 38 -9.92 10.89 -15.13
C LYS A 38 -9.02 10.91 -13.91
N PHE A 39 -8.50 9.74 -13.53
CA PHE A 39 -7.51 9.61 -12.48
C PHE A 39 -6.44 8.58 -12.87
N PHE A 40 -5.21 8.84 -12.42
CA PHE A 40 -4.04 8.00 -12.70
C PHE A 40 -3.23 7.76 -11.42
N ALA A 41 -2.22 6.90 -11.49
CA ALA A 41 -1.38 6.58 -10.33
C ALA A 41 -0.64 7.83 -9.81
N GLU A 42 -0.30 8.76 -10.70
CA GLU A 42 0.32 10.05 -10.37
C GLU A 42 -0.61 10.94 -9.54
N ASP A 43 -1.93 10.81 -9.71
CA ASP A 43 -2.89 11.55 -8.90
C ASP A 43 -2.98 10.98 -7.48
N ILE A 44 -2.78 9.67 -7.32
CA ILE A 44 -2.64 9.04 -6.00
C ILE A 44 -1.38 9.55 -5.29
N HIS A 45 -0.27 9.69 -6.02
CA HIS A 45 0.94 10.31 -5.47
C HIS A 45 0.69 11.75 -5.02
N LYS A 46 0.05 12.57 -5.85
CA LYS A 46 -0.24 13.98 -5.51
C LYS A 46 -1.15 14.12 -4.29
N VAL A 47 -2.18 13.27 -4.18
CA VAL A 47 -3.20 13.38 -3.13
C VAL A 47 -2.74 12.72 -1.83
N PHE A 48 -2.13 11.54 -1.90
CA PHE A 48 -1.81 10.74 -0.72
C PHE A 48 -0.32 10.82 -0.35
N GLY A 49 0.56 11.28 -1.25
CA GLY A 49 2.01 11.25 -1.05
C GLY A 49 2.60 9.84 -1.18
N ILE A 50 1.85 8.89 -1.75
CA ILE A 50 2.32 7.52 -2.00
C ILE A 50 3.28 7.56 -3.20
N PRO A 51 4.51 7.01 -3.10
CA PRO A 51 5.42 6.94 -4.24
C PRO A 51 4.78 6.29 -5.47
N CYS A 52 5.04 6.86 -6.65
CA CYS A 52 4.49 6.39 -7.92
C CYS A 52 5.63 6.07 -8.88
N GLY A 53 5.98 4.79 -8.91
CA GLY A 53 7.00 4.22 -9.77
C GLY A 53 6.50 3.76 -11.14
N HIS A 54 7.46 3.49 -12.03
CA HIS A 54 7.19 2.93 -13.37
C HIS A 54 7.03 1.40 -13.36
N ARG A 55 7.27 0.75 -12.22
CA ARG A 55 7.30 -0.70 -12.09
C ARG A 55 6.04 -1.18 -11.37
N ASN A 56 5.43 -2.22 -11.93
CA ASN A 56 4.21 -2.80 -11.37
C ASN A 56 4.53 -3.70 -10.18
N VAL A 57 3.84 -3.46 -9.05
CA VAL A 57 3.74 -4.42 -7.95
C VAL A 57 2.94 -5.61 -8.46
N LYS A 58 3.57 -6.78 -8.62
CA LYS A 58 2.87 -8.03 -8.98
C LYS A 58 1.78 -8.32 -7.94
N GLY A 59 0.52 -8.36 -8.39
CA GLY A 59 -0.63 -8.65 -7.55
C GLY A 59 -0.79 -10.14 -7.25
N ARG A 60 -2.02 -10.56 -6.96
CA ARG A 60 -2.41 -11.92 -6.55
C ARG A 60 -1.90 -13.08 -7.43
N ASP A 61 -1.67 -12.82 -8.71
CA ASP A 61 -1.15 -13.83 -9.66
C ASP A 61 0.39 -13.90 -9.68
N GLY A 62 1.05 -13.05 -8.89
CA GLY A 62 2.49 -13.08 -8.68
C GLY A 62 2.86 -14.26 -7.81
N PHE A 63 3.56 -15.25 -8.37
CA PHE A 63 4.12 -16.34 -7.58
C PHE A 63 5.09 -15.78 -6.53
N ILE A 64 4.79 -16.05 -5.26
CA ILE A 64 5.62 -15.66 -4.12
C ILE A 64 6.41 -16.89 -3.68
N LYS A 65 7.74 -16.84 -3.69
CA LYS A 65 8.52 -17.95 -3.13
C LYS A 65 8.35 -17.94 -1.60
N PRO A 66 8.16 -19.12 -0.96
CA PRO A 66 8.10 -19.20 0.51
C PRO A 66 9.33 -18.61 1.21
N GLU A 67 10.49 -18.68 0.55
CA GLU A 67 11.75 -18.08 0.98
C GLU A 67 11.65 -16.55 1.09
N ASP A 68 11.03 -15.89 0.11
CA ASP A 68 10.85 -14.43 0.08
C ASP A 68 9.93 -13.97 1.21
N VAL A 69 8.85 -14.72 1.47
CA VAL A 69 7.96 -14.46 2.62
C VAL A 69 8.70 -14.59 3.94
N THR A 70 9.53 -15.63 4.07
CA THR A 70 10.30 -15.90 5.28
C THR A 70 11.37 -14.83 5.51
N PHE A 71 12.03 -14.39 4.43
CA PHE A 71 12.96 -13.28 4.45
C PHE A 71 12.28 -11.99 4.92
N ILE A 72 11.16 -11.59 4.30
CA ILE A 72 10.41 -10.38 4.70
C ILE A 72 9.99 -10.45 6.17
N LYS A 73 9.48 -11.61 6.62
CA LYS A 73 9.07 -11.79 8.02
C LYS A 73 10.22 -11.62 8.99
N ARG A 74 11.35 -12.28 8.75
CA ARG A 74 12.54 -12.19 9.60
C ARG A 74 13.08 -10.76 9.64
N THR A 75 13.16 -10.13 8.48
CA THR A 75 13.73 -8.80 8.30
C THR A 75 12.90 -7.71 8.98
N LEU A 76 11.58 -7.85 8.99
CA LEU A 76 10.66 -6.92 9.67
C LEU A 76 10.31 -7.35 11.10
N GLY A 77 10.94 -8.41 11.63
CA GLY A 77 10.65 -8.91 13.00
C GLY A 77 9.24 -9.50 13.18
N MET A 78 8.57 -9.88 12.08
CA MET A 78 7.24 -10.51 12.05
C MET A 78 7.29 -12.03 12.27
N ASP A 79 8.46 -12.60 12.51
CA ASP A 79 8.68 -14.02 12.80
C ASP A 79 8.35 -14.39 14.26
N ARG A 80 8.14 -13.39 15.12
CA ARG A 80 7.72 -13.58 16.51
C ARG A 80 6.22 -13.88 16.58
N THR A 81 5.86 -14.98 17.24
CA THR A 81 4.47 -15.41 17.44
C THR A 81 3.64 -14.32 18.12
N GLY A 82 2.53 -13.91 17.49
CA GLY A 82 1.58 -12.93 18.04
C GLY A 82 1.73 -11.50 17.51
N VAL A 83 2.73 -11.21 16.68
CA VAL A 83 2.88 -9.88 16.07
C VAL A 83 2.02 -9.77 14.81
N HIS A 84 1.05 -8.86 14.83
CA HIS A 84 0.29 -8.48 13.66
C HIS A 84 1.22 -7.84 12.62
N SER A 85 1.22 -8.34 11.37
CA SER A 85 2.18 -7.88 10.34
C SER A 85 2.08 -6.39 10.04
N LEU A 86 0.92 -5.78 10.32
CA LEU A 86 0.73 -4.33 10.22
C LEU A 86 1.43 -3.57 11.34
N HIS A 87 1.32 -4.02 12.59
CA HIS A 87 1.95 -3.35 13.73
C HIS A 87 3.48 -3.40 13.66
N ALA A 88 4.06 -4.53 13.25
CA ALA A 88 5.50 -4.61 13.01
C ALA A 88 5.97 -3.66 11.89
N ALA A 89 5.19 -3.52 10.83
CA ALA A 89 5.50 -2.58 9.75
C ALA A 89 5.42 -1.13 10.26
N GLU A 90 4.43 -0.79 11.10
CA GLU A 90 4.31 0.52 11.75
C GLU A 90 5.52 0.83 12.64
N GLU A 91 5.91 -0.10 13.52
CA GLU A 91 7.08 0.06 14.39
C GLU A 91 8.35 0.25 13.56
N PHE A 92 8.51 -0.50 12.47
CA PHE A 92 9.65 -0.35 11.58
C PHE A 92 9.68 1.02 10.90
N LEU A 93 8.52 1.54 10.48
CA LEU A 93 8.40 2.87 9.86
C LEU A 93 8.66 4.04 10.82
N MET A 94 8.59 3.81 12.13
CA MET A 94 8.94 4.81 13.15
C MET A 94 10.44 4.91 13.42
N ARG A 95 11.26 4.01 12.85
CA ARG A 95 12.72 4.07 12.98
C ARG A 95 13.28 5.21 12.12
N ASP A 96 14.35 5.84 12.62
CA ASP A 96 15.08 6.83 11.84
C ASP A 96 15.75 6.17 10.64
N ILE A 97 15.37 6.61 9.44
CA ILE A 97 16.04 6.26 8.20
C ILE A 97 16.62 7.51 7.56
N SER A 98 17.85 7.41 7.09
CA SER A 98 18.59 8.52 6.50
C SER A 98 19.26 8.11 5.21
N GLU A 99 19.83 9.08 4.48
CA GLU A 99 20.57 8.77 3.26
C GLU A 99 21.83 7.93 3.52
N ALA A 100 22.37 7.97 4.73
CA ALA A 100 23.51 7.17 5.15
C ALA A 100 23.12 5.72 5.56
N SER A 101 21.83 5.42 5.68
CA SER A 101 21.36 4.08 6.01
C SER A 101 21.76 3.07 4.93
N SER A 102 22.00 1.82 5.35
CA SER A 102 22.39 0.75 4.46
C SER A 102 21.31 0.47 3.41
N LYS A 103 21.70 -0.09 2.25
CA LYS A 103 20.75 -0.52 1.21
C LYS A 103 19.67 -1.43 1.79
N ILE A 104 20.07 -2.37 2.65
CA ILE A 104 19.16 -3.29 3.33
C ILE A 104 18.14 -2.52 4.17
N GLU A 105 18.55 -1.53 4.99
CA GLU A 105 17.60 -0.75 5.79
C GLU A 105 16.61 0.05 4.93
N LYS A 106 17.08 0.65 3.83
CA LYS A 106 16.24 1.37 2.87
C LYS A 106 15.23 0.45 2.20
N ASP A 107 15.68 -0.72 1.76
CA ASP A 107 14.85 -1.78 1.19
C ASP A 107 13.77 -2.24 2.19
N CYS A 108 14.15 -2.48 3.45
CA CYS A 108 13.21 -2.86 4.52
C CYS A 108 12.16 -1.80 4.78
N PHE A 109 12.57 -0.53 4.79
CA PHE A 109 11.66 0.59 5.00
C PHE A 109 10.65 0.70 3.85
N GLN A 110 11.08 0.51 2.61
CA GLN A 110 10.17 0.47 1.45
C GLN A 110 9.16 -0.67 1.56
N ILE A 111 9.60 -1.87 1.94
CA ILE A 111 8.72 -3.03 2.15
C ILE A 111 7.70 -2.73 3.26
N ALA A 112 8.16 -2.24 4.42
CA ALA A 112 7.29 -1.87 5.54
C ALA A 112 6.27 -0.79 5.13
N PHE A 113 6.71 0.19 4.35
CA PHE A 113 5.85 1.26 3.83
C PHE A 113 4.73 0.72 2.94
N VAL A 114 5.05 -0.17 2.00
CA VAL A 114 4.03 -0.77 1.12
C VAL A 114 3.06 -1.63 1.93
N ILE A 115 3.56 -2.41 2.91
CA ILE A 115 2.69 -3.21 3.79
C ILE A 115 1.71 -2.32 4.56
N PHE A 116 2.20 -1.21 5.12
CA PHE A 116 1.39 -0.24 5.84
C PHE A 116 0.31 0.39 4.94
N VAL A 117 0.68 0.90 3.76
CA VAL A 117 -0.27 1.51 2.81
C VAL A 117 -1.32 0.50 2.35
N MET A 118 -0.91 -0.71 2.01
CA MET A 118 -1.83 -1.75 1.56
C MET A 118 -2.80 -2.17 2.68
N GLY A 119 -2.33 -2.32 3.91
CA GLY A 119 -3.18 -2.77 5.01
C GLY A 119 -4.05 -1.68 5.66
N HIS A 120 -3.66 -0.41 5.62
CA HIS A 120 -4.44 0.68 6.22
C HIS A 120 -5.21 1.54 5.22
N VAL A 121 -4.70 1.72 4.00
CA VAL A 121 -5.24 2.69 3.03
C VAL A 121 -5.99 2.00 1.89
N LEU A 122 -5.36 1.02 1.23
CA LEU A 122 -5.89 0.47 -0.02
C LEU A 122 -6.77 -0.77 0.16
N ALA A 123 -6.48 -1.62 1.15
CA ALA A 123 -7.27 -2.80 1.47
C ALA A 123 -7.50 -2.97 3.00
N PRO A 124 -8.08 -1.96 3.69
CA PRO A 124 -8.34 -2.03 5.12
C PRO A 124 -9.30 -3.18 5.46
N ARG A 125 -8.86 -4.09 6.34
CA ARG A 125 -9.68 -5.22 6.80
C ARG A 125 -10.37 -4.90 8.12
N THR A 126 -11.59 -5.40 8.31
CA THR A 126 -12.48 -5.02 9.42
C THR A 126 -12.35 -5.87 10.68
N LYS A 127 -11.50 -6.92 10.73
CA LYS A 127 -11.50 -7.83 11.90
C LYS A 127 -10.20 -8.49 12.31
N HIS A 128 -9.17 -8.57 11.46
CA HIS A 128 -7.91 -9.20 11.83
C HIS A 128 -6.73 -8.51 11.12
N ASP A 129 -5.74 -8.04 11.87
CA ASP A 129 -4.54 -7.33 11.39
C ASP A 129 -3.54 -8.21 10.63
N TYR A 130 -4.03 -9.27 9.98
CA TYR A 130 -3.27 -9.98 8.99
C TYR A 130 -3.39 -9.20 7.68
N GLY A 131 -2.32 -8.59 7.20
CA GLY A 131 -2.28 -8.05 5.83
C GLY A 131 -2.51 -9.16 4.79
N THR A 132 -3.13 -8.86 3.65
CA THR A 132 -3.23 -9.83 2.54
C THR A 132 -1.83 -10.06 1.98
N ILE A 133 -1.29 -11.28 2.02
CA ILE A 133 0.08 -11.55 1.55
C ILE A 133 0.22 -11.57 0.02
N ASP A 134 -0.89 -11.51 -0.71
CA ASP A 134 -0.98 -11.62 -2.18
C ASP A 134 -0.07 -10.65 -2.95
N TYR A 135 0.38 -9.53 -2.34
CA TYR A 135 1.31 -8.57 -2.96
C TYR A 135 2.77 -8.72 -2.49
N TRP A 136 3.07 -9.59 -1.52
CA TRP A 136 4.39 -9.66 -0.90
C TRP A 136 5.47 -10.18 -1.86
N GLY A 137 5.11 -10.97 -2.88
CA GLY A 137 6.07 -11.40 -3.91
C GLY A 137 6.61 -10.26 -4.76
N ALA A 138 5.88 -9.16 -4.87
CA ALA A 138 6.40 -7.95 -5.48
C ALA A 138 7.40 -7.22 -4.59
N LEU A 139 7.37 -7.45 -3.29
CA LEU A 139 8.22 -6.81 -2.30
C LEU A 139 9.58 -7.49 -2.13
N ALA A 140 9.73 -8.71 -2.61
CA ALA A 140 10.98 -9.46 -2.58
C ALA A 140 12.12 -8.79 -3.36
N ASN A 141 11.79 -7.93 -4.32
CA ASN A 141 12.75 -7.13 -5.07
C ASN A 141 12.39 -5.65 -4.94
N THR A 142 13.03 -5.00 -3.98
CA THR A 142 12.85 -3.58 -3.63
C THR A 142 13.33 -2.62 -4.69
N GLU A 143 14.23 -3.04 -5.59
CA GLU A 143 14.58 -2.24 -6.77
C GLU A 143 13.37 -2.02 -7.68
N ASN A 144 12.32 -2.83 -7.53
CA ASN A 144 11.03 -2.64 -8.21
C ASN A 144 10.05 -1.73 -7.48
N ILE A 145 10.39 -1.26 -6.28
CA ILE A 145 9.59 -0.33 -5.48
C ILE A 145 10.25 1.05 -5.56
N THR A 146 9.64 1.96 -6.32
CA THR A 146 10.12 3.35 -6.50
C THR A 146 9.02 4.34 -6.20
#